data_AF-A0A350DM93-F1
#
_entry.id   AF-A0A350DM93-F1
#
_cell.length_a   1.000
_cell.length_b   1.000
_cell.length_c   1.000
_cell.angle_alpha   90.00
_cell.angle_beta   90.00
_cell.angle_gamma   90.00
#
_symmetry.space_group_name_H-M   'P 1'
#
loop_
_entity.id
_entity.type
_entity.pdbx_description
1 polymer ?
#
loop_
_entity_poly.entity_id
_entity_poly.type
_entity_poly.pdbx_seq_one_letter_code
_entity_poly.pdbx_strand_id
1 'polypeptide(L)' 'IARLRYSVPGVTLISPPPHHDIYSIEDLAQLIFDLKQVNPDALVSVKLVSRPGVGTIATGVAKAYAD' A
#
# COMPACT_ATOMS: atom_id res chain seq x y z
N ILE A 1 -18.99 -3.89 -12.41
CA ILE A 1 -17.97 -4.04 -11.34
C ILE A 1 -17.07 -5.25 -11.61
N ALA A 2 -17.62 -6.46 -11.79
CA ALA A 2 -16.84 -7.68 -12.04
C ALA A 2 -15.81 -7.56 -13.19
N ARG A 3 -16.22 -7.00 -14.34
CA ARG A 3 -15.30 -6.74 -15.47
C ARG A 3 -14.11 -5.85 -15.11
N LEU A 4 -14.34 -4.78 -14.33
CA LEU A 4 -13.28 -3.83 -13.94
C LEU A 4 -12.26 -4.49 -12.99
N ARG A 5 -12.73 -5.39 -12.13
CA ARG A 5 -11.90 -6.11 -11.15
C ARG A 5 -11.36 -7.45 -11.68
N TYR A 6 -11.60 -7.77 -12.94
CA TYR A 6 -11.28 -9.07 -13.55
C TYR A 6 -11.82 -10.26 -12.72
N SER A 7 -13.04 -10.13 -12.19
CA SER A 7 -13.67 -11.12 -11.30
C SER A 7 -14.91 -11.78 -11.92
N VAL A 8 -15.41 -12.83 -11.26
CA VAL A 8 -16.65 -13.52 -11.66
C VAL A 8 -17.88 -12.69 -11.26
N PRO A 9 -18.82 -12.41 -12.19
CA PRO A 9 -20.07 -11.72 -11.86
C PRO A 9 -20.89 -12.48 -10.81
N GLY A 10 -21.44 -11.74 -9.83
CA GLY A 10 -22.30 -12.32 -8.78
C GLY A 10 -21.55 -13.01 -7.63
N VAL A 11 -20.22 -13.12 -7.67
CA VAL A 11 -19.41 -13.72 -6.61
C VAL A 11 -18.94 -12.64 -5.61
N THR A 12 -19.06 -12.93 -4.32
CA THR A 12 -18.55 -12.08 -3.25
C THR A 12 -17.03 -12.00 -3.29
N LEU A 13 -16.48 -10.79 -3.16
CA LEU A 13 -15.03 -10.56 -3.08
C LEU A 13 -14.66 -10.07 -1.69
N ILE A 14 -13.85 -10.86 -0.99
CA ILE A 14 -13.23 -10.48 0.28
C ILE A 14 -11.75 -10.31 0.00
N SER A 15 -11.25 -9.08 0.16
CA SER A 15 -9.82 -8.80 0.02
C SER A 15 -9.03 -9.49 1.14
N PRO A 16 -7.81 -9.99 0.86
CA PRO A 16 -6.91 -10.44 1.90
C PRO A 16 -6.67 -9.33 2.94
N PRO A 17 -6.54 -9.67 4.24
CA PRO A 17 -6.25 -8.66 5.26
C PRO A 17 -4.89 -7.96 5.08
N PRO A 18 -3.78 -8.67 4.76
CA PRO A 18 -2.52 -8.01 4.43
C PRO A 18 -2.34 -7.82 2.92
N HIS A 19 -1.55 -6.81 2.57
CA HIS A 19 -0.88 -6.75 1.29
C HIS A 19 0.16 -7.88 1.22
N HIS A 20 0.06 -8.75 0.22
CA HIS A 20 0.92 -9.94 0.09
C HIS A 20 2.37 -9.63 -0.32
N ASP A 21 2.66 -8.36 -0.54
CA ASP A 21 3.92 -7.76 -0.95
C ASP A 21 4.50 -6.81 0.13
N ILE A 22 3.87 -6.71 1.31
CA ILE A 22 4.35 -5.87 2.43
C ILE A 22 4.33 -6.68 3.73
N TYR A 23 5.46 -7.28 4.09
CA TYR A 23 5.63 -7.99 5.37
C TYR A 23 6.53 -7.24 6.35
N SER A 24 7.31 -6.27 5.87
CA SER A 24 8.16 -5.40 6.67
C SER A 24 8.16 -3.95 6.17
N ILE A 25 8.90 -3.06 6.86
CA ILE A 25 9.02 -1.65 6.44
C ILE A 25 9.89 -1.51 5.18
N GLU A 26 10.83 -2.42 4.97
CA GLU A 26 11.67 -2.49 3.78
C GLU A 26 10.85 -2.89 2.55
N ASP A 27 9.90 -3.81 2.71
CA ASP A 27 8.98 -4.20 1.63
C ASP A 27 8.09 -3.03 1.20
N LEU A 28 7.60 -2.24 2.16
CA LEU A 28 6.85 -1.01 1.85
C LEU A 28 7.71 -0.01 1.07
N ALA A 29 8.99 0.13 1.44
CA ALA A 29 9.93 0.99 0.71
C ALA A 29 10.14 0.50 -0.73
N GLN A 30 10.21 -0.82 -0.94
CA GLN A 30 10.30 -1.39 -2.28
C GLN A 30 9.04 -1.09 -3.10
N LEU A 31 7.85 -1.24 -2.53
CA LEU A 31 6.61 -0.90 -3.24
C LEU A 31 6.54 0.60 -3.59
N ILE A 32 6.94 1.49 -2.68
CA ILE A 32 7.01 2.94 -2.96
C ILE A 32 8.01 3.21 -4.08
N PHE A 33 9.18 2.55 -4.06
CA PHE A 33 10.16 2.63 -5.13
C PHE A 33 9.56 2.21 -6.47
N ASP A 34 8.90 1.05 -6.52
CA ASP A 34 8.29 0.51 -7.74
C ASP A 34 7.22 1.46 -8.30
N LEU A 35 6.37 2.05 -7.44
CA LEU A 35 5.37 3.03 -7.84
C LEU A 35 6.00 4.28 -8.48
N LYS A 36 7.07 4.81 -7.87
CA LYS A 36 7.80 5.97 -8.42
C LYS A 36 8.61 5.63 -9.67
N GLN A 37 9.07 4.38 -9.83
CA GLN A 37 9.68 3.93 -11.08
C GLN A 37 8.66 3.89 -12.24
N VAL A 38 7.42 3.47 -11.95
CA VAL A 38 6.35 3.45 -12.96
C VAL A 38 5.84 4.86 -13.30
N ASN A 39 5.72 5.73 -12.30
CA ASN A 39 5.29 7.11 -12.48
C ASN A 39 6.13 8.07 -11.63
N PRO A 40 7.20 8.66 -12.20
CA PRO A 40 8.12 9.54 -11.46
C PRO A 40 7.49 10.85 -10.96
N ASP A 41 6.40 11.30 -11.58
CA ASP A 41 5.74 12.57 -11.25
C ASP A 41 4.64 12.39 -10.17
N ALA A 42 4.30 11.15 -9.81
CA ALA A 42 3.25 10.87 -8.84
C ALA A 42 3.74 10.98 -7.40
N LEU A 43 2.90 11.58 -6.56
CA LEU A 43 3.04 11.51 -5.10
C LEU A 43 2.50 10.18 -4.58
N VAL A 44 3.18 9.59 -3.60
CA VAL A 44 2.85 8.29 -3.00
C VAL A 44 2.43 8.46 -1.54
N SER A 45 1.14 8.34 -1.28
CA SER A 45 0.57 8.40 0.07
C SER A 45 0.43 7.01 0.70
N VAL A 46 0.71 6.88 2.00
CA VAL A 46 0.43 5.68 2.79
C VAL A 46 -0.67 5.96 3.81
N LYS A 47 -1.82 5.30 3.65
CA LYS A 47 -2.97 5.48 4.55
C LYS A 47 -2.84 4.58 5.79
N LEU A 48 -2.69 5.19 6.96
CA LEU A 48 -2.63 4.50 8.26
C LEU A 48 -3.90 4.75 9.08
N VAL A 49 -4.18 3.84 10.02
CA VAL A 49 -5.26 3.99 11.02
C VAL A 49 -4.66 4.47 12.33
N SER A 50 -5.33 5.43 12.99
CA SER A 50 -4.87 5.98 14.27
C SER A 50 -4.92 4.93 15.38
N ARG A 51 -3.76 4.71 16.04
CA ARG A 51 -3.59 3.83 17.19
C ARG A 51 -2.32 4.23 17.96
N PRO A 52 -2.21 4.00 19.28
CA PRO A 52 -0.94 4.11 19.98
C PRO A 52 0.20 3.39 19.24
N GLY A 53 1.33 4.07 19.03
CA GLY A 53 2.47 3.57 18.25
C GLY A 53 2.46 3.94 16.76
N VAL A 54 1.37 4.51 16.21
CA VAL A 54 1.32 4.91 14.78
C VAL A 54 2.37 5.97 14.42
N GLY A 55 2.80 6.80 15.38
CA GLY A 55 3.88 7.77 15.17
C GLY A 55 5.22 7.13 14.80
N THR A 56 5.59 6.02 15.46
CA THR A 56 6.80 5.26 15.12
C THR A 56 6.71 4.67 13.72
N ILE A 57 5.54 4.16 13.34
CA ILE A 57 5.27 3.65 12.00
C ILE A 57 5.35 4.78 10.96
N ALA A 58 4.77 5.94 11.24
CA ALA A 58 4.82 7.11 10.36
C ALA A 58 6.26 7.58 10.11
N THR A 59 7.13 7.52 11.11
CA THR A 59 8.57 7.78 10.93
C THR A 59 9.21 6.80 9.95
N GLY A 60 8.88 5.50 10.04
CA GLY A 60 9.33 4.49 9.09
C GLY A 60 8.83 4.76 7.68
N VAL A 61 7.55 5.09 7.54
CA VAL A 61 6.90 5.44 6.26
C VAL A 61 7.56 6.64 5.59
N ALA A 62 7.84 7.70 6.34
CA ALA A 62 8.56 8.87 5.82
C ALA A 62 9.98 8.51 5.35
N LYS A 63 10.69 7.64 6.09
CA LYS A 63 12.00 7.12 5.69
C LYS A 63 11.96 6.20 4.47
N ALA A 64 10.79 5.61 4.17
CA ALA A 64 10.53 4.80 3.00
C ALA A 64 10.16 5.65 1.76
N TYR A 65 10.28 6.98 1.83
CA TYR A 65 10.05 7.93 0.74
C TYR A 65 8.58 8.10 0.31
N ALA A 66 7.63 7.86 1.20
CA ALA A 66 6.25 8.32 1.02
C ALA A 66 6.19 9.87 1.12
N ASP A 67 5.24 10.47 0.38
CA ASP A 67 5.06 11.93 0.26
C ASP A 67 3.97 12.49 1.20
#